data_AF-A0A7X5N5Q8-F1
#
_entry.id   AF-A0A7X5N5Q8-F1
#
_cell.length_a   1.000
_cell.length_b   1.000
_cell.length_c   1.000
_cell.angle_alpha   90.00
_cell.angle_beta   90.00
_cell.angle_gamma   90.00
#
_symmetry.space_group_name_H-M   'P 1'
#
loop_
_entity.id
_entity.type
_entity.pdbx_description
1 polymer ?
#
loop_
_entity_poly.entity_id
_entity_poly.type
_entity_poly.pdbx_seq_one_letter_code
_entity_poly.pdbx_strand_id
1 'polypeptide(L)'
;STRRYPDPQPKGLRSALATLYGCTPEQLLIGRGSDEAIDLLVRGLCAPGRDAVVVTPPVFGMYAVCARLQNAPLVEVPLVD
;
A
#
# COMPACT_ATOMS: atom_id res chain seq x y z
N SER A 1 11.36 -26.98 0.79
CA SER A 1 10.17 -27.87 0.82
C SER A 1 8.94 -27.00 0.69
N THR A 2 8.12 -27.20 -0.36
CA THR A 2 6.86 -26.44 -0.59
C THR A 2 5.67 -27.02 0.18
N ARG A 3 5.90 -28.01 1.06
CA ARG A 3 4.87 -28.69 1.85
C ARG A 3 4.47 -27.94 3.13
N ARG A 4 5.04 -26.76 3.37
CA ARG A 4 4.79 -25.92 4.54
C ARG A 4 4.42 -24.54 4.04
N TYR A 5 3.49 -23.90 4.74
CA TYR A 5 3.22 -22.48 4.50
C TYR A 5 4.49 -21.66 4.79
N PRO A 6 4.76 -20.61 4.00
CA PRO A 6 5.83 -19.69 4.30
C PRO A 6 5.49 -18.85 5.53
N ASP A 7 6.51 -18.24 6.13
CA ASP A 7 6.29 -17.19 7.11
C ASP A 7 5.52 -16.03 6.44
N PRO A 8 4.51 -15.45 7.12
CA PRO A 8 3.72 -14.35 6.55
C PRO A 8 4.56 -13.10 6.28
N GLN A 9 5.67 -12.93 6.99
CA GLN A 9 6.64 -11.85 6.84
C GLN A 9 8.06 -12.44 6.85
N PRO A 10 8.58 -12.92 5.70
CA PRO A 10 9.82 -13.69 5.65
C PRO A 10 11.03 -12.89 6.19
N LYS A 11 11.62 -13.34 7.29
CA LYS A 11 12.67 -12.61 8.02
C LYS A 11 13.91 -12.31 7.17
N GLY A 12 14.34 -13.28 6.35
CA GLY A 12 15.50 -13.12 5.48
C GLY A 12 15.29 -12.05 4.41
N LEU A 13 14.10 -12.03 3.79
CA LEU A 13 13.74 -11.00 2.81
C LEU A 13 13.64 -9.62 3.45
N ARG A 14 12.94 -9.51 4.60
CA ARG A 14 12.82 -8.24 5.34
C ARG A 14 14.19 -7.68 5.74
N SER A 15 15.09 -8.53 6.23
CA SER A 15 16.45 -8.10 6.61
C SER A 15 17.25 -7.62 5.41
N ALA A 16 17.18 -8.33 4.27
CA ALA A 16 17.89 -7.94 3.06
C ALA A 16 17.39 -6.60 2.51
N LEU A 17 16.07 -6.40 2.47
CA LEU A 17 15.47 -5.14 2.02
C LEU A 17 15.74 -3.99 3.00
N ALA A 18 15.77 -4.25 4.31
CA ALA A 18 16.09 -3.25 5.32
C ALA A 18 17.51 -2.70 5.12
N THR A 19 18.48 -3.59 4.87
CA THR A 19 19.85 -3.21 4.50
C THR A 19 19.88 -2.41 3.19
N LEU A 20 19.15 -2.86 2.16
CA LEU A 20 19.12 -2.19 0.86
C LEU A 20 18.58 -0.76 0.94
N TYR A 21 17.52 -0.55 1.74
CA TYR A 21 16.85 0.74 1.86
C TYR A 21 17.34 1.60 3.03
N GLY A 22 18.30 1.11 3.82
CA GLY A 22 18.86 1.84 4.95
C GLY A 22 17.87 2.07 6.10
N CYS A 23 16.98 1.11 6.37
CA CYS A 23 15.98 1.20 7.44
C CYS A 23 16.02 -0.04 8.37
N THR A 24 15.17 -0.06 9.39
CA THR A 24 14.99 -1.23 10.27
C THR A 24 13.97 -2.21 9.69
N PRO A 25 14.10 -3.53 9.91
CA PRO A 25 13.11 -4.51 9.44
C PRO A 25 11.68 -4.20 9.88
N GLU A 26 11.49 -3.57 11.04
CA GLU A 26 10.20 -3.15 11.62
C GLU A 26 9.50 -2.08 10.79
N GLN A 27 10.24 -1.31 9.98
CA GLN A 27 9.70 -0.32 9.05
C GLN A 27 9.26 -0.93 7.71
N LEU A 28 9.41 -2.26 7.53
CA LEU A 28 9.04 -2.95 6.29
C LEU A 28 7.87 -3.91 6.51
N LEU A 29 6.86 -3.76 5.65
CA LEU A 29 5.77 -4.71 5.45
C LEU A 29 5.92 -5.35 4.07
N ILE A 30 6.01 -6.68 4.02
CA ILE A 30 6.06 -7.44 2.77
C ILE A 30 4.63 -7.75 2.34
N GLY A 31 4.23 -7.27 1.16
CA GLY A 31 2.93 -7.55 0.56
C GLY A 31 3.05 -8.22 -0.81
N ARG A 32 1.90 -8.60 -1.36
CA ARG A 32 1.70 -9.17 -2.69
C ARG A 32 1.67 -8.06 -3.75
N GLY A 33 2.77 -7.32 -3.85
CA GLY A 33 2.94 -6.18 -4.77
C GLY A 33 2.38 -4.87 -4.23
N SER A 34 2.60 -3.79 -4.99
CA SER A 34 2.20 -2.43 -4.60
C SER A 34 0.70 -2.25 -4.46
N ASP A 35 -0.11 -2.99 -5.21
CA ASP A 35 -1.57 -2.86 -5.17
C ASP A 35 -2.14 -3.25 -3.80
N GLU A 36 -1.61 -4.32 -3.18
CA GLU A 36 -1.99 -4.70 -1.83
C GLU A 36 -1.51 -3.66 -0.82
N ALA A 37 -0.30 -3.10 -1.00
CA ALA A 37 0.19 -2.04 -0.11
C ALA A 37 -0.70 -0.79 -0.16
N ILE A 38 -1.16 -0.39 -1.36
CA ILE A 38 -2.09 0.74 -1.54
C ILE A 38 -3.44 0.42 -0.87
N ASP A 39 -3.99 -0.78 -1.08
CA ASP A 39 -5.25 -1.20 -0.44
C ASP A 39 -5.15 -1.18 1.09
N LEU A 40 -4.05 -1.71 1.65
CA LEU A 40 -3.81 -1.72 3.10
C LEU A 40 -3.68 -0.30 3.68
N LEU A 41 -3.01 0.61 2.98
CA LEU A 41 -2.91 2.02 3.41
C LEU A 41 -4.29 2.67 3.45
N VAL A 42 -5.09 2.50 2.40
CA VAL A 42 -6.45 3.08 2.34
C VAL A 42 -7.34 2.47 3.43
N ARG A 43 -7.29 1.15 3.64
CA ARG A 43 -8.07 0.48 4.71
C ARG A 43 -7.64 0.87 6.12
N GLY A 44 -6.34 1.01 6.35
CA GLY A 44 -5.77 1.31 7.67
C GLY A 44 -5.93 2.76 8.08
N LEU A 45 -6.01 3.68 7.11
CA LEU A 45 -5.98 5.12 7.36
C LEU A 45 -7.30 5.84 7.03
N CYS A 46 -8.20 5.23 6.27
CA CYS A 46 -9.47 5.87 5.90
C CYS A 46 -10.67 5.16 6.53
N ALA A 47 -11.40 5.88 7.38
CA ALA A 47 -12.73 5.48 7.81
C ALA A 47 -13.75 5.66 6.66
N PRO A 48 -14.51 4.60 6.29
CA PRO A 48 -15.52 4.68 5.24
C PRO A 48 -16.51 5.81 5.45
N GLY A 49 -16.80 6.58 4.39
CA GLY A 49 -17.76 7.69 4.41
C GLY A 49 -17.31 8.94 5.17
N ARG A 50 -16.10 8.96 5.74
CA ARG A 50 -15.55 10.11 6.49
C ARG A 50 -14.26 10.63 5.89
N ASP A 51 -13.28 9.74 5.74
CA ASP A 51 -11.93 10.10 5.31
C ASP A 51 -11.78 9.88 3.79
N ALA A 52 -10.84 10.59 3.15
CA ALA A 52 -10.71 10.63 1.68
C ALA A 52 -9.29 10.36 1.20
N VAL A 53 -9.16 9.97 -0.07
CA VAL A 53 -7.88 9.81 -0.78
C VAL A 53 -7.75 10.94 -1.80
N VAL A 54 -6.62 11.66 -1.77
CA VAL A 54 -6.31 12.72 -2.74
C VAL A 54 -5.36 12.18 -3.80
N VAL A 55 -5.63 12.49 -5.07
CA VAL A 55 -4.79 12.10 -6.21
C VAL A 55 -4.57 13.27 -7.18
N THR A 56 -3.49 13.20 -7.96
CA THR A 56 -3.12 14.24 -8.92
C THR A 56 -3.05 13.72 -10.36
N PRO A 57 -4.18 13.60 -11.08
CA PRO A 57 -4.18 13.07 -12.45
C PRO A 57 -3.30 13.87 -13.43
N PRO A 58 -2.68 13.21 -14.44
CA PRO A 58 -2.69 11.76 -14.69
C PRO A 58 -1.83 11.00 -13.67
N VAL A 59 -2.40 9.94 -13.07
CA VAL A 59 -1.75 9.14 -12.04
C VAL A 59 -2.16 7.67 -12.16
N PHE A 60 -1.42 6.79 -11.47
CA PHE A 60 -1.74 5.36 -11.40
C PHE A 60 -3.16 5.11 -10.86
N GLY A 61 -3.97 4.35 -11.61
CA GLY A 61 -5.41 4.22 -11.34
C GLY A 61 -5.79 3.43 -10.09
N MET A 62 -4.87 2.64 -9.51
CA MET A 62 -5.20 1.79 -8.35
C MET A 62 -5.57 2.58 -7.10
N TYR A 63 -5.10 3.82 -6.95
CA TYR A 63 -5.53 4.70 -5.87
C TYR A 63 -7.05 4.92 -5.89
N ALA A 64 -7.62 5.18 -7.08
CA ALA A 64 -9.05 5.37 -7.26
C ALA A 64 -9.83 4.07 -7.01
N VAL A 65 -9.28 2.93 -7.45
CA VAL A 65 -9.90 1.61 -7.23
C VAL A 65 -10.00 1.31 -5.73
N CYS A 66 -8.90 1.43 -4.99
CA CYS A 66 -8.86 1.16 -3.55
C CYS A 66 -9.73 2.14 -2.74
N ALA A 67 -9.72 3.44 -3.07
CA ALA A 67 -10.58 4.43 -2.41
C ALA A 67 -12.07 4.09 -2.55
N ARG A 68 -12.51 3.75 -3.77
CA ARG A 68 -13.91 3.37 -4.04
C ARG A 68 -14.30 2.08 -3.30
N LEU A 69 -13.44 1.07 -3.29
CA LEU A 69 -13.69 -0.18 -2.55
C LEU A 69 -13.84 0.04 -1.04
N GLN A 70 -13.11 1.01 -0.47
CA GLN A 70 -13.20 1.37 0.95
C GLN A 70 -14.37 2.32 1.27
N ASN A 71 -15.15 2.75 0.27
CA ASN A 71 -16.11 3.84 0.40
C ASN A 71 -15.46 5.13 0.96
N ALA A 72 -14.22 5.39 0.56
CA ALA A 72 -13.51 6.64 0.82
C ALA A 72 -13.67 7.56 -0.41
N PRO A 73 -14.14 8.81 -0.25
CA PRO A 73 -14.18 9.76 -1.36
C PRO A 73 -12.81 9.92 -2.02
N LEU A 74 -12.80 9.98 -3.36
CA LEU A 74 -11.61 10.30 -4.14
C LEU A 74 -11.66 11.79 -4.49
N VAL A 75 -10.64 12.53 -4.10
CA VAL A 75 -10.48 13.95 -4.42
C VAL A 75 -9.39 14.09 -5.47
N GLU A 76 -9.74 14.66 -6.62
CA GLU A 76 -8.81 14.87 -7.72
C GLU A 76 -8.31 16.31 -7.72
N VAL A 77 -6.99 16.48 -7.74
CA VAL A 77 -6.31 17.77 -7.92
C VAL A 77 -5.40 17.63 -9.13
N PRO A 78 -5.91 17.89 -10.35
CA PRO A 78 -5.15 17.66 -11.58
C PRO A 78 -3.81 18.40 -11.60
N LEU A 79 -2.79 17.76 -12.19
CA LEU A 79 -1.52 18.43 -12.46
C LEU A 79 -1.76 19.62 -13.39
N VAL A 80 -1.12 20.73 -13.07
CA VAL A 80 -1.06 21.94 -13.90
C VAL A 80 0.35 22.05 -14.48
N ASP A 81 0.45 22.63 -15.67
CA ASP A 81 1.72 22.84 -16.39
C ASP A 81 2.71 23.75 -15.64
#